data_AF-A0A2V7RFR1-F1
#
_entry.id   AF-A0A2V7RFR1-F1
#
_cell.length_a   1.000
_cell.length_b   1.000
_cell.length_c   1.000
_cell.angle_alpha   90.00
_cell.angle_beta   90.00
_cell.angle_gamma   90.00
#
_symmetry.space_group_name_H-M   'P 1'
#
loop_
_entity.id
_entity.type
_entity.pdbx_description
1 polymer ?
#
loop_
_entity_poly.entity_id
_entity_poly.type
_entity_poly.pdbx_seq_one_letter_code
_entity_poly.pdbx_strand_id
1 'polypeptide(L)'
;MSGESRAGGITAVSRQAPPRPALPPNAELARRLSDSPLLIALDIDGTLAPIASRPEAAAVPEETRRVLERLTRLPAVHLAFVTGRAAHDGRRIVNVAGGWTIGNHGMELIDPN
;
A
#
# COMPACT_ATOMS: atom_id res chain seq x y z
N MET A 1 -43.11 43.73 -20.72
CA MET A 1 -41.72 43.51 -20.24
C MET A 1 -41.53 42.02 -20.07
N SER A 2 -41.02 41.40 -21.13
CA SER A 2 -40.71 39.98 -21.26
C SER A 2 -39.39 39.67 -20.57
N GLY A 3 -39.44 38.85 -19.51
CA GLY A 3 -38.24 38.39 -18.80
C GLY A 3 -37.67 37.15 -19.49
N GLU A 4 -36.49 37.30 -20.10
CA GLU A 4 -35.69 36.20 -20.60
C GLU A 4 -35.06 35.43 -19.43
N SER A 5 -35.50 34.19 -19.22
CA SER A 5 -34.87 33.24 -18.31
C SER A 5 -33.63 32.65 -18.99
N ARG A 6 -32.46 32.95 -18.43
CA ARG A 6 -31.16 32.43 -18.88
C ARG A 6 -31.06 30.94 -18.58
N ALA A 7 -30.94 30.13 -19.63
CA ALA A 7 -30.57 28.72 -19.53
C ALA A 7 -29.15 28.60 -18.97
N GLY A 8 -29.02 28.14 -17.73
CA GLY A 8 -27.75 27.78 -17.12
C GLY A 8 -27.16 26.55 -17.82
N GLY A 9 -25.98 26.72 -18.42
CA GLY A 9 -25.23 25.63 -19.03
C GLY A 9 -24.82 24.61 -17.97
N ILE A 10 -25.22 23.36 -18.15
CA ILE A 10 -24.69 22.22 -17.40
C ILE A 10 -23.25 22.02 -17.91
N THR A 11 -22.28 22.46 -17.13
CA THR A 11 -20.86 22.18 -17.39
C THR A 11 -20.66 20.66 -17.33
N ALA A 12 -20.35 20.07 -18.48
CA ALA A 12 -20.00 18.66 -18.58
C ALA A 12 -18.82 18.36 -17.66
N VAL A 13 -19.05 17.54 -16.62
CA VAL A 13 -17.97 17.00 -15.80
C VAL A 13 -17.12 16.14 -16.74
N SER A 14 -15.89 16.60 -17.00
CA SER A 14 -14.89 15.87 -17.79
C SER A 14 -14.78 14.46 -17.22
N ARG A 15 -15.10 13.45 -18.04
CA ARG A 15 -14.87 12.05 -17.68
C ARG A 15 -13.36 11.86 -17.61
N GLN A 16 -12.80 11.96 -16.41
CA GLN A 16 -11.40 11.61 -16.17
C GLN A 16 -11.20 10.17 -16.63
N ALA A 17 -10.18 9.97 -17.48
CA ALA A 17 -9.78 8.64 -17.88
C ALA A 17 -9.51 7.79 -16.62
N PRO A 18 -9.86 6.49 -16.62
CA PRO A 18 -9.60 5.64 -15.47
C PRO A 18 -8.12 5.69 -15.10
N PRO A 19 -7.78 5.69 -13.80
CA PRO A 19 -6.40 5.76 -13.37
C PRO A 19 -5.62 4.60 -13.99
N ARG A 20 -4.46 4.92 -14.59
CA ARG A 20 -3.56 3.88 -15.09
C ARG A 20 -3.07 3.04 -13.91
N PRO A 21 -2.86 1.73 -14.09
CA PRO A 21 -2.21 0.91 -13.07
C PRO A 21 -0.89 1.56 -12.64
N ALA A 22 -0.68 1.68 -11.33
CA ALA A 22 0.48 2.35 -10.76
C ALA A 22 1.80 1.69 -11.17
N LEU A 23 1.79 0.36 -11.40
CA LEU A 23 2.93 -0.41 -11.88
C LEU A 23 2.50 -1.29 -13.06
N PRO A 24 3.18 -1.23 -14.22
CA PRO A 24 2.87 -2.11 -15.35
C PRO A 24 3.42 -3.53 -15.05
N PRO A 25 2.62 -4.60 -15.17
CA PRO A 25 3.04 -5.96 -14.80
C PRO A 25 3.92 -6.63 -15.87
N ASN A 26 4.78 -5.88 -16.55
CA ASN A 26 5.47 -6.31 -17.77
C ASN A 26 6.98 -6.00 -17.73
N ALA A 27 7.67 -6.28 -18.84
CA ALA A 27 9.12 -6.10 -19.01
C ALA A 27 9.62 -4.71 -18.62
N GLU A 28 8.78 -3.67 -18.64
CA GLU A 28 9.16 -2.33 -18.21
C GLU A 28 9.38 -2.25 -16.70
N LEU A 29 8.59 -2.96 -15.89
CA LEU A 29 8.82 -3.05 -14.45
C LEU A 29 10.14 -3.79 -14.18
N ALA A 30 10.37 -4.92 -14.85
CA ALA A 30 11.62 -5.66 -14.72
C ALA A 30 12.85 -4.77 -15.04
N ARG A 31 12.77 -3.99 -16.12
CA ARG A 31 13.83 -3.04 -16.52
C ARG A 31 14.03 -1.90 -15.52
N ARG A 32 12.97 -1.42 -14.88
CA ARG A 32 13.09 -0.38 -13.83
C ARG A 32 13.70 -0.89 -12.55
N LEU A 33 13.58 -2.20 -12.29
CA LEU A 33 14.02 -2.84 -11.06
C LEU A 33 15.39 -3.52 -11.20
N SER A 34 15.96 -3.64 -12.41
CA SER A 34 17.15 -4.47 -12.67
C SER A 34 18.46 -3.95 -12.07
N ASP A 35 18.56 -2.65 -11.79
CA ASP A 35 19.85 -2.01 -11.48
C ASP A 35 19.88 -1.26 -10.13
N SER A 36 18.93 -1.52 -9.23
CA SER A 36 18.88 -0.85 -7.91
C SER A 36 18.28 -1.75 -6.83
N PRO A 37 18.74 -1.63 -5.56
CA PRO A 37 18.04 -2.22 -4.44
C PRO A 37 16.57 -1.77 -4.41
N LEU A 38 15.68 -2.73 -4.20
CA LEU A 38 14.24 -2.51 -4.19
C LEU A 38 13.77 -2.29 -2.76
N LEU A 39 13.22 -1.11 -2.47
CA LEU A 39 12.41 -0.86 -1.29
C LEU A 39 10.93 -1.06 -1.64
N ILE A 40 10.26 -1.95 -0.92
CA ILE A 40 8.81 -2.14 -1.00
C ILE A 40 8.21 -1.65 0.33
N ALA A 41 7.56 -0.49 0.29
CA ALA A 41 6.85 0.08 1.43
C ALA A 41 5.35 -0.20 1.30
N LEU A 42 4.77 -0.87 2.29
CA LEU A 42 3.40 -1.38 2.25
C LEU A 42 2.63 -0.93 3.47
N ASP A 43 1.42 -0.46 3.25
CA ASP A 43 0.43 -0.29 4.32
C ASP A 43 -0.10 -1.64 4.81
N ILE A 44 -0.70 -1.68 6.01
CA ILE A 44 -1.24 -2.89 6.63
C ILE A 44 -2.76 -2.97 6.43
N ASP A 45 -3.53 -2.09 7.08
CA ASP A 45 -4.98 -2.22 7.18
C ASP A 45 -5.68 -1.82 5.87
N GLY A 46 -6.41 -2.76 5.27
CA GLY A 46 -7.01 -2.57 3.95
C GLY A 46 -6.03 -2.73 2.80
N THR A 47 -4.75 -3.03 3.08
CA THR A 47 -3.71 -3.29 2.07
C THR A 47 -3.21 -4.72 2.17
N LEU A 48 -2.48 -5.08 3.23
CA LEU A 48 -1.98 -6.44 3.46
C LEU A 48 -2.97 -7.30 4.26
N ALA A 49 -3.68 -6.68 5.19
CA ALA A 49 -4.75 -7.30 5.97
C ALA A 49 -6.10 -6.75 5.45
N PRO A 50 -7.06 -7.61 5.05
CA PRO A 50 -8.41 -7.15 4.72
C PRO A 50 -9.02 -6.34 5.86
N ILE A 51 -9.84 -5.33 5.52
CA ILE A 51 -10.54 -4.53 6.53
C ILE A 51 -11.43 -5.46 7.36
N ALA A 52 -11.16 -5.54 8.66
CA ALA A 52 -11.92 -6.33 9.61
C ALA A 52 -12.93 -5.45 10.36
N SER A 53 -14.00 -6.05 10.88
CA SER A 53 -15.01 -5.35 11.68
C SER A 53 -14.48 -4.83 13.02
N ARG A 54 -13.38 -5.42 13.53
CA ARG A 54 -12.67 -4.98 14.72
C ARG A 54 -11.16 -4.93 14.45
N PRO A 55 -10.43 -3.91 14.92
CA PRO A 55 -8.99 -3.78 14.69
C PRO A 55 -8.16 -5.00 15.12
N GLU A 56 -8.53 -5.65 16.22
CA GLU A 56 -7.86 -6.83 16.78
C GLU A 56 -8.04 -8.10 15.96
N ALA A 57 -9.03 -8.13 15.06
CA ALA A 57 -9.27 -9.26 14.15
C ALA A 57 -8.51 -9.13 12.83
N ALA A 58 -7.82 -8.02 12.58
CA ALA A 58 -7.00 -7.84 11.40
C ALA A 58 -5.82 -8.82 11.41
N ALA A 59 -5.67 -9.56 10.31
CA ALA A 59 -4.57 -10.50 10.11
C ALA A 59 -4.18 -10.53 8.63
N VAL A 60 -2.88 -10.62 8.35
CA VAL A 60 -2.40 -10.84 6.98
C VAL A 60 -2.69 -12.28 6.58
N PRO A 61 -3.39 -12.53 5.45
CA PRO A 61 -3.65 -13.86 4.93
C PRO A 61 -2.35 -14.66 4.75
N GLU A 62 -2.45 -15.97 4.94
CA GLU A 62 -1.30 -16.88 4.90
C GLU A 62 -0.56 -16.83 3.56
N GLU A 63 -1.29 -16.77 2.44
CA GLU A 63 -0.72 -16.69 1.11
C GLU A 63 0.08 -15.39 0.92
N THR A 64 -0.46 -14.25 1.38
CA THR A 64 0.23 -12.97 1.37
C THR A 64 1.50 -13.03 2.22
N ARG A 65 1.41 -13.62 3.42
CA ARG A 65 2.54 -13.76 4.34
C ARG A 65 3.69 -14.54 3.72
N ARG A 66 3.41 -15.66 3.05
CA ARG A 66 4.41 -16.46 2.31
C ARG A 66 5.12 -15.67 1.22
N VAL A 67 4.41 -14.78 0.52
CA VAL A 67 5.00 -13.90 -0.49
C VAL A 67 5.94 -12.90 0.16
N LEU A 68 5.51 -12.23 1.23
CA LEU A 68 6.34 -11.29 1.99
C LEU A 68 7.61 -11.97 2.52
N GLU A 69 7.48 -13.14 3.14
CA GLU A 69 8.62 -13.94 3.61
C GLU A 69 9.57 -14.28 2.46
N ARG A 70 9.07 -14.65 1.27
CA ARG A 70 9.91 -14.88 0.10
C ARG A 70 10.67 -13.63 -0.31
N LEU A 71 10.00 -12.47 -0.30
CA LEU A 71 10.61 -11.19 -0.65
C LEU A 71 11.72 -10.79 0.34
N THR A 72 11.53 -11.01 1.64
CA THR A 72 12.58 -10.73 2.65
C THR A 72 13.87 -11.54 2.48
N ARG A 73 13.80 -12.68 1.77
CA ARG A 73 14.96 -13.52 1.48
C ARG A 73 15.67 -13.16 0.17
N LEU A 74 15.10 -12.28 -0.64
CA LEU A 74 15.72 -11.89 -1.90
C LEU A 74 16.83 -10.87 -1.63
N PRO A 75 18.01 -11.03 -2.26
CA PRO A 75 19.09 -10.05 -2.13
C PRO A 75 18.63 -8.70 -2.69
N ALA A 76 19.05 -7.63 -2.03
CA ALA A 76 18.72 -6.26 -2.41
C ALA A 76 17.20 -5.95 -2.45
N VAL A 77 16.37 -6.74 -1.76
CA VAL A 77 14.95 -6.42 -1.54
C VAL A 77 14.74 -6.11 -0.06
N HIS A 78 14.14 -4.97 0.22
CA HIS A 78 13.90 -4.42 1.55
C HIS A 78 12.40 -4.19 1.73
N LEU A 79 11.81 -4.74 2.79
CA LEU A 79 10.39 -4.55 3.10
C LEU A 79 10.20 -3.58 4.26
N ALA A 80 9.37 -2.57 4.08
CA ALA A 80 8.92 -1.68 5.14
C ALA A 80 7.40 -1.74 5.28
N PHE A 81 6.91 -2.10 6.45
CA PHE A 81 5.48 -2.06 6.78
C PHE A 81 5.18 -0.71 7.44
N VAL A 82 4.45 0.15 6.76
CA VAL A 82 4.16 1.53 7.19
C VAL A 82 2.70 1.62 7.59
N THR A 83 2.41 1.88 8.85
CA THR A 83 1.04 1.80 9.37
C THR A 83 0.71 2.94 10.33
N GLY A 84 -0.59 3.24 10.45
CA GLY A 84 -1.12 4.09 11.52
C GLY A 84 -1.15 3.40 12.89
N ARG A 85 -1.03 2.07 12.94
CA ARG A 85 -0.96 1.30 14.20
C ARG A 85 0.38 1.53 14.90
N ALA A 86 0.44 1.20 16.19
CA ALA A 86 1.71 1.08 16.87
C ALA A 86 2.60 0.02 16.18
N ALA A 87 3.91 0.24 16.08
CA ALA A 87 4.86 -0.61 15.36
C ALA A 87 4.87 -2.03 15.92
N HIS A 88 4.76 -2.21 17.23
CA HIS A 88 4.67 -3.54 17.82
C HIS A 88 3.37 -4.26 17.41
N ASP A 89 2.25 -3.54 17.31
CA ASP A 89 0.97 -4.09 16.84
C ASP A 89 1.02 -4.43 15.35
N GLY A 90 1.59 -3.55 14.53
CA GLY A 90 1.84 -3.79 13.10
C GLY A 90 2.73 -5.03 12.88
N ARG A 91 3.84 -5.16 13.61
CA ARG A 91 4.77 -6.30 13.53
C ARG A 91 4.04 -7.61 13.86
N ARG A 92 3.20 -7.59 14.91
CA ARG A 92 2.38 -8.75 15.31
C ARG A 92 1.36 -9.14 14.26
N ILE A 93 0.68 -8.18 13.62
CA ILE A 93 -0.34 -8.44 12.59
C ILE A 93 0.28 -8.97 11.31
N VAL A 94 1.39 -8.38 10.87
CA VAL A 94 2.11 -8.81 9.67
C VAL A 94 2.71 -10.20 9.89
N ASN A 95 3.29 -10.44 11.07
CA ASN A 95 3.88 -11.71 11.49
C ASN A 95 4.93 -12.24 10.49
N VAL A 96 5.75 -11.34 9.93
CA VAL A 96 6.87 -11.64 9.03
C VAL A 96 8.14 -11.07 9.63
N ALA A 97 9.20 -11.88 9.69
CA ALA A 97 10.54 -11.45 10.08
C ALA A 97 11.29 -10.80 8.91
N GLY A 98 12.37 -10.04 9.16
CA GLY A 98 13.20 -9.49 8.09
C GLY A 98 12.66 -8.22 7.40
N GLY A 99 11.63 -7.58 7.96
CA GLY A 99 11.10 -6.29 7.47
C GLY A 99 11.03 -5.23 8.57
N TRP A 100 11.25 -3.97 8.20
CA TRP A 100 11.03 -2.84 9.11
C TRP A 100 9.53 -2.71 9.41
N THR A 101 9.19 -2.32 10.62
CA THR A 101 7.83 -1.88 10.94
C THR A 101 7.86 -0.43 11.41
N ILE A 102 7.20 0.44 10.66
CA ILE A 102 7.08 1.87 10.90
C ILE A 102 5.66 2.14 11.38
N GLY A 103 5.53 2.48 12.66
CA GLY A 103 4.26 2.66 13.34
C GLY A 103 3.87 4.11 13.58
N ASN A 104 2.65 4.31 14.07
CA ASN A 104 2.04 5.59 14.40
C ASN A 104 2.30 6.65 13.31
N HIS A 105 2.04 6.29 12.05
CA HIS A 105 2.24 7.17 10.90
C HIS A 105 3.68 7.69 10.71
N GLY A 106 4.69 6.92 11.15
CA GLY A 106 6.10 7.27 11.00
C GLY A 106 6.78 7.75 12.28
N MET A 107 6.09 7.79 13.42
CA MET A 107 6.66 8.28 14.68
C MET A 107 7.54 7.24 15.39
N GLU A 108 7.41 5.96 15.07
CA GLU A 108 8.20 4.89 15.69
C GLU A 108 8.63 3.81 14.68
N LEU A 109 9.72 3.12 15.00
CA LEU A 109 10.36 2.14 14.14
C LEU A 109 10.76 0.89 14.93
N ILE A 110 10.55 -0.28 14.33
CA ILE A 110 11.18 -1.54 14.71
C ILE A 110 12.03 -2.02 13.53
N ASP A 111 13.31 -2.27 13.79
CA ASP A 111 14.27 -2.79 12.82
C ASP A 111 13.97 -4.22 12.36
N PRO A 112 14.49 -4.66 11.20
CA PRO A 112 14.19 -5.96 10.58
C PRO A 112 14.84 -7.18 11.24
N ASN A 113 15.44 -7.04 12.43
CA ASN A 113 16.16 -8.10 13.16
C ASN A 113 15.49 -9.47 13.09
#